data_AF-A0A965APX8-F1
#
_entry.id   AF-A0A965APX8-F1
#
_cell.length_a   1.000
_cell.length_b   1.000
_cell.length_c   1.000
_cell.angle_alpha   90.00
_cell.angle_beta   90.00
_cell.angle_gamma   90.00
#
_symmetry.space_group_name_H-M   'P 1'
#
loop_
_entity.id
_entity.type
_entity.pdbx_description
1 polymer ?
#
loop_
_entity_poly.entity_id
_entity_poly.type
_entity_poly.pdbx_seq_one_letter_code
_entity_poly.pdbx_strand_id
1 'polypeptide(L)' 'MHLTAFRFGKPYESLERNQLVHFMTGEPIAEVSQVGGAIVGRDLMRAERGRQALLALDPEEVVERLQTAGNL' A
#
# COMPACT_ATOMS: atom_id res chain seq x y z
N MET A 1 -11.50 13.27 1.22
CA MET A 1 -10.06 12.88 1.18
C MET A 1 -9.89 11.71 0.21
N HIS A 2 -8.79 11.64 -0.52
CA HIS A 2 -8.50 10.51 -1.43
C HIS A 2 -7.32 9.69 -0.90
N LEU A 3 -7.57 8.40 -0.69
CA LEU A 3 -6.58 7.41 -0.28
C LEU A 3 -6.05 6.69 -1.52
N THR A 4 -4.82 7.04 -1.90
CA THR A 4 -4.12 6.36 -3.00
C THR A 4 -3.64 4.98 -2.56
N ALA A 5 -3.50 4.06 -3.52
CA ALA A 5 -2.81 2.82 -3.25
C ALA A 5 -1.30 3.08 -3.22
N PHE A 6 -0.55 2.33 -2.42
CA PHE A 6 0.92 2.41 -2.45
C PHE A 6 1.49 1.25 -3.26
N ARG A 7 2.30 1.58 -4.28
CA ARG A 7 3.01 0.60 -5.10
C ARG A 7 4.49 0.90 -5.05
N PHE A 8 5.27 -0.02 -4.50
CA PHE A 8 6.73 0.12 -4.32
C PHE A 8 7.14 1.45 -3.67
N GLY A 9 6.45 1.83 -2.59
CA GLY A 9 6.74 3.05 -1.82
C GLY A 9 6.28 4.35 -2.48
N LYS A 10 5.53 4.30 -3.58
CA LYS A 10 4.98 5.49 -4.25
C LYS A 10 3.45 5.48 -4.28
N PRO A 11 2.79 6.63 -4.08
CA PRO A 11 1.37 6.79 -4.34
C PRO A 11 1.01 6.41 -5.78
N TYR A 12 -0.08 5.67 -5.92
CA TYR A 12 -0.69 5.26 -7.18
C TYR A 12 -2.18 5.60 -7.15
N GLU A 13 -2.54 6.54 -8.01
CA GLU A 13 -3.92 6.92 -8.27
C GLU A 13 -4.48 6.02 -9.38
N SER A 14 -5.52 5.25 -9.04
CA SER A 14 -6.19 4.38 -9.99
C SER A 14 -7.32 5.13 -10.69
N LEU A 15 -7.67 4.62 -11.89
CA LEU A 15 -8.85 5.06 -12.60
C LEU A 15 -10.13 4.69 -11.85
N GLU A 16 -10.17 3.48 -11.30
CA GLU A 16 -11.29 2.99 -10.49
C GLU A 16 -11.11 3.40 -9.03
N ARG A 17 -12.11 4.04 -8.44
CA ARG A 17 -12.13 4.43 -7.03
C ARG A 17 -13.42 3.97 -6.39
N ASN A 18 -13.34 3.65 -5.11
CA ASN A 18 -14.49 3.28 -4.31
C ASN A 18 -14.72 4.33 -3.22
N GLN A 19 -15.97 4.71 -3.00
CA GLN A 19 -16.36 5.60 -1.92
C GLN A 19 -16.41 4.82 -0.61
N LEU A 20 -15.61 5.25 0.37
CA LEU A 20 -15.75 4.80 1.75
C LEU A 20 -16.84 5.61 2.43
N VAL A 21 -17.72 4.89 3.11
CA VAL A 21 -18.81 5.48 3.91
C VAL A 21 -18.60 5.15 5.38
N HIS A 22 -19.03 6.05 6.25
CA HIS A 22 -19.07 5.81 7.67
C HIS A 22 -20.10 4.70 7.98
N PHE A 23 -19.67 3.66 8.68
CA PHE A 23 -20.47 2.45 8.92
C PHE A 23 -21.84 2.73 9.57
N MET A 24 -21.93 3.66 10.52
CA MET A 24 -23.18 3.93 11.23
C MET A 24 -24.09 4.94 10.53
N THR A 25 -23.52 5.92 9.82
CA THR A 25 -24.28 7.07 9.28
C THR A 25 -24.47 7.00 7.77
N GLY A 26 -23.69 6.19 7.06
CA GLY A 26 -23.68 6.11 5.61
C GLY A 26 -23.02 7.31 4.92
N GLU A 27 -22.53 8.29 5.68
CA GLU A 27 -21.92 9.49 5.11
C GLU A 27 -20.58 9.17 4.42
N PRO A 28 -20.32 9.70 3.22
CA PRO A 28 -19.03 9.56 2.56
C PRO A 28 -17.89 10.19 3.38
N ILE A 29 -16.84 9.42 3.63
CA ILE A 29 -15.67 9.88 4.40
C ILE A 29 -14.40 9.97 3.54
N ALA A 30 -14.29 9.14 2.50
CA ALA A 30 -13.14 9.15 1.60
C ALA A 30 -13.45 8.48 0.26
N GLU A 31 -12.54 8.63 -0.68
CA GLU A 31 -12.42 7.76 -1.86
C GLU A 31 -11.13 6.95 -1.77
N VAL A 32 -11.14 5.71 -2.24
CA VAL A 32 -9.97 4.81 -2.20
C VAL A 32 -9.68 4.30 -3.61
N SER A 33 -8.44 4.46 -4.04
CA SER A 33 -7.93 3.85 -5.26
C SER A 33 -8.06 2.32 -5.22
N GLN A 34 -8.73 1.73 -6.22
CA GLN A 34 -8.81 0.28 -6.38
C GLN A 34 -7.70 -0.26 -7.27
N VAL A 35 -7.03 -1.32 -6.80
CA VAL A 35 -5.95 -1.97 -7.53
C VAL A 35 -6.46 -3.27 -8.14
N GLY A 36 -6.79 -3.24 -9.42
CA GLY A 36 -7.28 -4.41 -10.15
C GLY A 36 -6.20 -5.50 -10.36
N GLY A 37 -6.65 -6.72 -10.65
CA GLY A 37 -5.78 -7.91 -10.75
C GLY A 37 -4.61 -7.78 -11.74
N ALA A 38 -4.79 -7.08 -12.86
CA ALA A 38 -3.70 -6.85 -13.82
C ALA A 38 -2.58 -5.97 -13.26
N ILE A 39 -2.90 -5.01 -12.38
CA ILE A 39 -1.92 -4.18 -11.68
C ILE A 39 -1.20 -5.02 -10.63
N VAL A 40 -1.95 -5.80 -9.84
CA VAL A 40 -1.38 -6.73 -8.85
C VAL A 40 -0.42 -7.71 -9.52
N GLY A 41 -0.80 -8.28 -10.66
CA GLY A 41 0.07 -9.17 -11.44
C GLY A 41 1.40 -8.51 -11.84
N ARG A 42 1.38 -7.23 -12.25
CA ARG A 42 2.61 -6.47 -12.54
C ARG A 42 3.49 -6.23 -11.31
N ASP A 43 2.86 -6.07 -10.15
CA ASP A 43 3.60 -5.90 -8.90
C ASP A 43 4.25 -7.22 -8.47
N LEU A 44 3.54 -8.34 -8.62
CA LEU A 44 4.05 -9.68 -8.33
C LEU A 44 5.22 -10.08 -9.23
N MET A 45 5.26 -9.61 -10.49
CA MET A 45 6.43 -9.82 -11.37
C MET A 45 7.72 -9.23 -10.80
N ARG A 46 7.66 -8.29 -9.85
CA ARG A 46 8.81 -7.68 -9.17
C ARG A 46 9.00 -8.21 -7.75
N ALA A 47 8.23 -9.21 -7.31
CA ALA A 47 8.29 -9.74 -5.95
C ALA A 47 9.69 -10.25 -5.60
N GLU A 48 10.36 -10.93 -6.53
CA GLU A 48 11.73 -11.42 -6.30
C GLU A 48 12.71 -10.27 -6.05
N ARG A 49 12.62 -9.18 -6.81
CA ARG A 49 13.43 -7.97 -6.55
C ARG A 49 13.14 -7.39 -5.16
N GLY A 50 11.87 -7.36 -4.76
CA GLY A 50 11.49 -6.93 -3.41
C GLY A 50 12.09 -7.82 -2.33
N ARG A 51 12.04 -9.13 -2.51
CA ARG A 51 12.65 -10.11 -1.61
C ARG A 51 14.17 -9.91 -1.50
N GLN A 52 14.87 -9.76 -2.62
CA GLN A 52 16.32 -9.54 -2.61
C GLN A 52 16.68 -8.20 -1.92
N ALA A 53 15.89 -7.16 -2.12
CA ALA A 53 16.10 -5.89 -1.43
C ALA A 53 15.90 -6.01 0.10
N LEU A 54 14.92 -6.79 0.55
CA LEU A 54 14.71 -7.05 1.98
C LEU A 54 15.84 -7.91 2.58
N LEU A 55 16.31 -8.93 1.87
CA LEU A 55 17.41 -9.78 2.32
C LEU A 55 18.78 -9.09 2.32
N ALA A 56 18.91 -7.98 1.60
CA ALA A 56 20.12 -7.15 1.62
C ALA A 56 20.21 -6.24 2.86
N LEU A 57 19.14 -6.15 3.67
CA LEU A 57 19.13 -5.41 4.92
C LEU A 57 19.62 -6.30 6.06
N ASP A 58 20.35 -5.72 7.02
CA ASP A 58 20.64 -6.41 8.27
C ASP A 58 19.32 -6.66 9.04
N PRO A 59 19.14 -7.82 9.70
CA PRO A 59 17.92 -8.13 10.44
C PRO A 59 17.56 -7.07 11.49
N GLU A 60 18.55 -6.49 12.16
CA GLU A 60 18.38 -5.41 13.13
C GLU A 60 17.75 -4.17 12.48
N GLU A 61 18.19 -3.81 11.26
CA GLU A 61 17.65 -2.67 10.52
C GLU A 61 16.17 -2.86 10.18
N VAL A 62 15.76 -4.09 9.87
CA VAL A 62 14.34 -4.42 9.62
C VAL A 62 13.51 -4.17 10.88
N VAL A 63 14.00 -4.57 12.05
CA VAL A 63 13.30 -4.37 13.34
C VAL A 63 13.17 -2.87 13.65
N GLU A 64 14.23 -2.08 13.48
CA GLU A 64 14.20 -0.63 13.71
C GLU A 64 13.21 0.10 12.80
N ARG A 65 13.16 -0.29 11.51
CA ARG A 65 12.19 0.26 10.55
C ARG A 65 10.75 -0.06 10.95
N LEU A 66 10.48 -1.27 11.45
CA LEU A 66 9.15 -1.67 11.93
C LEU A 66 8.76 -0.96 13.23
N GLN A 67 9.70 -0.73 14.15
CA GLN A 67 9.47 0.09 15.35
C GLN A 67 9.07 1.51 14.98
N THR A 68 9.77 2.11 14.01
CA THR A 68 9.43 3.44 13.49
C THR A 68 8.02 3.45 12.89
N ALA A 69 7.65 2.44 12.10
CA ALA A 69 6.31 2.33 11.52
C ALA A 69 5.21 2.16 12.59
N GLY A 70 5.50 1.46 13.69
CA GLY A 70 4.56 1.29 14.81
C GLY A 70 4.33 2.55 15.65
N ASN A 71 5.16 3.59 15.48
CA ASN A 71 5.01 4.89 16.16
C ASN A 71 4.21 5.92 15.33
N LEU A 72 3.75 5.56 14.12
CA LEU A 72 2.90 6.38 13.24
C LEU A 72 1.42 6.16 13.53
#